data_AF-K0ZC96-F1
#
_entry.id   AF-K0ZC96-F1
#
_cell.length_a   1.000
_cell.length_b   1.000
_cell.length_c   1.000
_cell.angle_alpha   90.00
_cell.angle_beta   90.00
_cell.angle_gamma   90.00
#
_symmetry.space_group_name_H-M   'P 1'
#
loop_
_entity.id
_entity.type
_entity.pdbx_description
1 polymer ?
#
loop_
_entity_poly.entity_id
_entity_poly.type
_entity_poly.pdbx_seq_one_letter_code
_entity_poly.pdbx_strand_id
1 'polypeptide(L)'
;MTKTSAEIEKELEQANTRARTLRNQLKRARADELLSAKQALGEAVATLVFAETTEAIQAVIRTLDDPVIADELRRVFDANSTENDVPEEHENESRWGSDEGDDQPGTDVPPAQW
;
A
#
# COMPACT_ATOMS: atom_id res chain seq x y z
N MET A 1 -26.38 -19.02 -20.51
CA MET A 1 -27.20 -18.82 -19.30
C MET A 1 -26.68 -17.61 -18.59
N THR A 2 -27.55 -16.65 -18.26
CA THR A 2 -27.22 -15.46 -17.46
C THR A 2 -27.18 -15.87 -16.00
N LYS A 3 -26.14 -15.45 -15.27
CA LYS A 3 -26.04 -15.68 -13.83
C LYS A 3 -27.16 -14.94 -13.10
N THR A 4 -27.67 -15.54 -12.04
CA THR A 4 -28.64 -14.91 -11.15
C THR A 4 -27.94 -13.88 -10.24
N SER A 5 -28.69 -12.94 -9.67
CA SER A 5 -28.14 -11.95 -8.72
C SER A 5 -27.46 -12.62 -7.53
N ALA A 6 -28.05 -13.68 -6.97
CA ALA A 6 -27.48 -14.43 -5.86
C ALA A 6 -26.14 -15.11 -6.19
N GLU A 7 -25.97 -15.59 -7.42
CA GLU A 7 -24.70 -16.16 -7.88
C GLU A 7 -23.62 -15.08 -8.01
N ILE A 8 -23.99 -13.88 -8.46
CA ILE A 8 -23.08 -12.73 -8.57
C ILE A 8 -22.64 -12.25 -7.17
N GLU A 9 -23.56 -12.14 -6.22
CA GLU A 9 -23.23 -11.76 -4.83
C GLU A 9 -22.25 -12.74 -4.19
N LYS A 10 -22.45 -14.05 -4.40
CA LYS A 10 -21.55 -15.09 -3.90
C LYS A 10 -20.15 -14.98 -4.51
N GLU A 11 -20.06 -14.69 -5.81
CA GLU A 11 -18.77 -14.48 -6.47
C GLU A 11 -18.06 -13.22 -5.96
N LEU A 12 -18.81 -12.14 -5.71
CA LEU A 12 -18.27 -10.90 -5.15
C LEU A 12 -17.70 -11.13 -3.74
N GLU A 13 -18.41 -11.85 -2.88
CA GLU A 13 -17.95 -12.18 -1.53
C GLU A 13 -16.64 -12.99 -1.55
N GLN A 14 -16.57 -13.98 -2.44
CA GLN A 14 -15.35 -14.77 -2.62
C GLN A 14 -14.18 -13.94 -3.16
N ALA A 15 -14.45 -13.05 -4.12
CA ALA A 15 -13.45 -12.14 -4.65
C ALA A 15 -12.94 -11.17 -3.57
N ASN A 16 -13.84 -10.63 -2.74
CA ASN A 16 -13.47 -9.73 -1.66
C ASN A 16 -12.62 -10.43 -0.59
N THR A 17 -12.98 -11.65 -0.19
CA THR A 17 -12.17 -12.46 0.73
C THR A 17 -10.77 -12.74 0.19
N ARG A 18 -10.65 -13.08 -1.10
CA ARG A 18 -9.36 -13.26 -1.77
C ARG A 18 -8.55 -11.97 -1.81
N ALA A 19 -9.20 -10.85 -2.16
CA ALA A 19 -8.56 -9.54 -2.19
C ALA A 19 -8.03 -9.16 -0.79
N ARG A 20 -8.81 -9.36 0.27
CA ARG A 20 -8.39 -9.12 1.66
C ARG A 20 -7.19 -9.97 2.06
N THR A 21 -7.16 -11.23 1.65
CA THR A 21 -6.02 -12.12 1.89
C THR A 21 -4.76 -11.62 1.17
N LEU A 22 -4.88 -11.24 -0.10
CA LEU A 22 -3.77 -10.68 -0.88
C LEU A 22 -3.26 -9.35 -0.31
N ARG A 23 -4.16 -8.46 0.15
CA ARG A 23 -3.79 -7.22 0.83
C ARG A 23 -2.94 -7.50 2.09
N ASN A 24 -3.36 -8.47 2.90
CA ASN A 24 -2.62 -8.87 4.10
C ASN A 24 -1.26 -9.47 3.77
N GLN A 25 -1.17 -10.29 2.72
CA GLN A 25 0.10 -10.85 2.25
C GLN A 25 1.03 -9.75 1.73
N LEU A 26 0.50 -8.82 0.94
CA LEU A 26 1.25 -7.66 0.45
C LEU A 26 1.77 -6.78 1.60
N LYS A 27 0.96 -6.54 2.63
CA LYS A 27 1.35 -5.79 3.84
C LYS A 27 2.53 -6.45 4.56
N ARG A 28 2.52 -7.78 4.68
CA ARG A 28 3.61 -8.55 5.29
C ARG A 28 4.87 -8.54 4.44
N ALA A 29 4.75 -8.84 3.15
CA ALA A 29 5.89 -8.83 2.21
C ALA A 29 6.60 -7.46 2.22
N ARG A 30 5.83 -6.37 2.15
CA ARG A 30 6.35 -5.00 2.25
C ARG A 30 7.04 -4.70 3.58
N ALA A 31 6.58 -5.27 4.68
CA ALA A 31 7.21 -5.10 5.98
C ALA A 31 8.55 -5.85 6.06
N ASP A 32 8.60 -7.05 5.48
CA ASP A 32 9.81 -7.88 5.42
C ASP A 32 10.86 -7.25 4.49
N GLU A 33 10.44 -6.73 3.32
CA GLU A 33 11.29 -5.99 2.38
C GLU A 33 11.91 -4.75 3.06
N LEU A 34 11.09 -3.95 3.74
CA LEU A 34 11.57 -2.77 4.48
C LEU A 34 12.55 -3.14 5.60
N LEU A 35 12.29 -4.23 6.35
CA LEU A 35 13.19 -4.69 7.40
C LEU A 35 14.54 -5.11 6.81
N SER A 36 14.51 -5.86 5.71
CA SER A 36 15.72 -6.30 5.01
C SER A 36 16.54 -5.11 4.50
N ALA A 37 15.89 -4.14 3.86
CA ALA A 37 16.55 -2.92 3.38
C ALA A 37 17.21 -2.12 4.52
N LYS A 38 16.51 -1.97 5.66
CA LYS A 38 17.06 -1.30 6.85
C LYS A 38 18.27 -2.04 7.43
N GLN A 39 18.23 -3.37 7.47
CA GLN A 39 19.36 -4.17 7.95
C GLN A 39 20.59 -4.01 7.05
N ALA A 40 20.41 -4.16 5.74
CA ALA A 40 21.50 -4.01 4.77
C ALA A 40 22.13 -2.61 4.82
N LEU A 41 21.29 -1.57 4.89
CA LEU A 41 21.77 -0.19 5.01
C LEU A 41 22.47 0.04 6.35
N GLY A 42 21.93 -0.48 7.45
CA GLY A 42 22.56 -0.40 8.77
C GLY A 42 23.94 -1.05 8.82
N GLU A 43 24.10 -2.22 8.21
CA GLU A 43 25.39 -2.93 8.11
C GLU A 43 26.40 -2.15 7.28
N ALA A 44 25.99 -1.63 6.13
CA ALA A 44 26.85 -0.84 5.26
C ALA A 44 27.31 0.46 5.94
N VAL A 45 26.39 1.17 6.60
CA VAL A 45 26.70 2.41 7.35
C VAL A 45 27.61 2.11 8.54
N ALA A 46 27.34 1.04 9.31
CA ALA A 46 28.20 0.65 10.42
C ALA A 46 29.64 0.36 9.92
N THR A 47 29.77 -0.38 8.82
CA THR A 47 31.07 -0.67 8.21
C THR A 47 31.79 0.62 7.82
N LEU A 48 31.09 1.58 7.20
CA LEU A 48 31.64 2.88 6.85
C LEU A 48 32.13 3.66 8.07
N VAL A 49 31.32 3.71 9.13
CA VAL A 49 31.64 4.44 10.37
C VAL A 49 32.89 3.91 11.05
N PHE A 50 33.16 2.60 10.98
CA PHE A 50 34.29 1.99 11.69
C PHE A 50 35.54 1.76 10.83
N ALA A 51 35.40 1.61 9.52
CA ALA A 51 36.52 1.23 8.66
C ALA A 51 37.28 2.41 8.02
N GLU A 52 36.65 3.59 7.85
CA GLU A 52 37.23 4.77 7.16
C GLU A 52 37.96 4.44 5.82
N THR A 53 37.56 3.37 5.13
CA THR A 53 38.18 2.93 3.87
C THR A 53 37.32 3.25 2.65
N THR A 54 37.98 3.29 1.48
CA THR A 54 37.29 3.48 0.20
C THR A 54 36.35 2.31 -0.11
N GLU A 55 36.72 1.10 0.30
CA GLU A 55 35.91 -0.11 0.17
C GLU A 55 34.61 -0.01 0.96
N ALA A 56 34.65 0.60 2.15
CA ALA A 56 33.46 0.81 2.97
C ALA A 56 32.51 1.85 2.34
N ILE A 57 33.05 2.91 1.72
CA ILE A 57 32.26 3.86 0.92
C ILE A 57 31.61 3.15 -0.27
N GLN A 58 32.37 2.31 -0.98
CA GLN A 58 31.82 1.52 -2.10
C GLN A 58 30.73 0.54 -1.66
N ALA A 59 30.85 -0.05 -0.47
CA ALA A 59 29.82 -0.94 0.07
C ALA A 59 28.49 -0.19 0.26
N VAL A 60 28.52 1.01 0.85
CA VAL A 60 27.33 1.86 0.99
C VAL A 60 26.73 2.21 -0.36
N ILE A 61 27.54 2.62 -1.34
CA ILE A 61 27.05 2.96 -2.68
C ILE A 61 26.34 1.75 -3.31
N ARG A 62 26.94 0.56 -3.26
CA ARG A 62 26.33 -0.67 -3.80
C ARG A 62 25.02 -1.02 -3.09
N THR A 63 24.95 -0.83 -1.78
CA THR A 63 23.72 -1.06 -1.02
C THR A 63 22.63 -0.07 -1.42
N LEU A 64 22.98 1.18 -1.73
CA LEU A 64 22.02 2.18 -2.21
C LEU A 64 21.58 1.96 -3.65
N ASP A 65 22.42 1.36 -4.49
CA ASP A 65 22.12 1.01 -5.88
C ASP A 65 21.27 -0.26 -6.03
N ASP A 66 21.10 -1.04 -4.95
CA ASP A 66 20.19 -2.19 -4.97
C ASP A 66 18.74 -1.72 -5.19
N PRO A 67 18.01 -2.26 -6.18
CA PRO A 67 16.70 -1.75 -6.55
C PRO A 67 15.65 -1.90 -5.44
N VAL A 68 15.70 -2.98 -4.65
CA VAL A 68 14.76 -3.22 -3.55
C VAL A 68 14.99 -2.19 -2.44
N ILE A 69 16.25 -1.93 -2.13
CA ILE A 69 16.63 -0.92 -1.13
C ILE A 69 16.28 0.49 -1.64
N ALA A 70 16.59 0.80 -2.90
CA ALA A 70 16.29 2.09 -3.50
C ALA A 70 14.77 2.39 -3.52
N ASP A 71 13.94 1.40 -3.85
CA ASP A 71 12.48 1.53 -3.86
C ASP A 71 11.92 1.72 -2.44
N GLU A 72 12.43 0.98 -1.44
CA GLU A 72 12.00 1.16 -0.06
C GLU A 72 12.46 2.51 0.53
N LEU A 73 13.67 2.98 0.19
CA LEU A 73 14.13 4.31 0.57
C LEU A 73 13.25 5.39 -0.07
N ARG A 74 12.97 5.29 -1.37
CA ARG A 74 12.04 6.20 -2.05
C ARG A 74 10.68 6.18 -1.35
N ARG A 75 10.13 5.00 -1.07
CA ARG A 75 8.84 4.87 -0.39
C ARG A 75 8.83 5.53 0.98
N VAL A 76 9.86 5.36 1.80
CA VAL A 76 9.94 5.98 3.12
C VAL A 76 10.13 7.49 3.03
N PHE A 77 10.98 7.98 2.14
CA PHE A 77 11.24 9.42 2.00
C PHE A 77 10.11 10.17 1.29
N ASP A 78 9.46 9.54 0.31
CA ASP A 78 8.29 10.10 -0.39
C ASP A 78 7.05 10.04 0.50
N ALA A 79 6.83 8.95 1.25
CA ALA A 79 5.70 8.86 2.20
C ALA A 79 5.81 9.88 3.34
N ASN A 80 7.02 10.31 3.71
CA ASN A 80 7.23 11.39 4.68
C ASN A 80 7.13 12.79 4.08
N SER A 81 7.07 12.91 2.74
CA SER A 81 6.89 14.18 2.03
C SER A 81 5.41 14.53 1.82
N THR A 82 4.52 13.53 1.88
CA THR A 82 3.07 13.68 1.92
C THR A 82 2.56 13.32 3.30
N GLU A 83 2.53 14.32 4.18
CA GLU A 83 1.71 14.44 5.39
C GLU A 83 0.79 13.23 5.68
N ASN A 84 1.23 12.35 6.58
CA ASN A 84 0.41 11.72 7.63
C ASN A 84 -0.95 11.06 7.29
N ASP A 85 -1.21 10.63 6.05
CA ASP A 85 -2.41 9.84 5.71
C ASP A 85 -2.13 8.34 5.87
N VAL A 86 -1.98 7.90 7.12
CA VAL A 86 -2.32 6.52 7.47
C VAL A 86 -3.79 6.55 7.87
N PRO A 87 -4.75 6.09 7.04
CA PRO A 87 -6.05 5.77 7.58
C PRO A 87 -5.83 4.57 8.49
N GLU A 88 -5.99 4.80 9.81
CA GLU A 88 -6.26 3.71 10.75
C GLU A 88 -7.35 2.85 10.12
N GLU A 89 -7.10 1.53 10.01
CA GLU A 89 -8.12 0.58 9.58
C GLU A 89 -9.34 0.76 10.48
N HIS A 90 -10.36 1.47 9.99
CA HIS A 90 -11.64 1.56 10.67
C HIS A 90 -12.15 0.13 10.80
N GLU A 91 -12.22 -0.36 12.05
CA GLU A 91 -12.97 -1.55 12.43
C GLU A 91 -14.47 -1.26 12.25
N ASN A 92 -14.89 -1.11 11.00
CA ASN A 92 -16.25 -1.21 10.50
C ASN A 92 -16.18 -1.04 8.98
N GLU A 93 -15.77 -2.10 8.29
CA GLU A 93 -16.13 -2.27 6.89
C GLU A 93 -17.65 -2.45 6.85
N SER A 94 -18.37 -1.33 6.82
CA SER A 94 -19.73 -1.27 6.31
C SER A 94 -19.76 -2.10 5.03
N ARG A 95 -20.70 -3.03 4.97
CA ARG A 95 -20.86 -4.01 3.88
C ARG A 95 -20.92 -3.39 2.46
N TRP A 96 -20.99 -2.06 2.37
CA TRP A 96 -21.02 -1.23 1.18
C TRP A 96 -20.30 0.12 1.42
N GLY A 97 -19.02 0.10 1.77
CA GLY A 97 -18.21 1.32 1.85
C GLY A 97 -17.97 1.90 0.46
N SER A 98 -18.89 2.71 -0.04
CA SER A 98 -18.68 3.62 -1.16
C SER A 98 -18.14 4.94 -0.60
N ASP A 99 -16.84 5.15 -0.71
CA ASP A 99 -16.22 6.47 -0.52
C ASP A 99 -15.72 6.94 -1.89
N GLU A 100 -16.66 7.28 -2.77
CA GLU A 100 -16.54 8.26 -3.85
C GLU A 100 -17.94 8.41 -4.46
N GLY A 101 -18.50 9.62 -4.42
CA GLY A 101 -19.94 9.86 -4.36
C GLY A 101 -20.78 9.71 -5.62
N ASP A 102 -22.10 9.61 -5.40
CA ASP A 102 -23.13 10.05 -6.35
C ASP A 102 -24.38 10.62 -5.66
N ASP A 103 -24.20 11.28 -4.50
CA ASP A 103 -25.24 12.11 -3.88
C ASP A 103 -24.83 13.58 -3.99
N GLN A 104 -25.02 14.19 -5.17
CA GLN A 104 -25.19 15.64 -5.24
C GLN A 104 -26.64 15.98 -4.89
N PRO A 105 -26.92 16.71 -3.79
CA PRO A 105 -28.24 17.24 -3.56
C PRO A 105 -28.41 18.54 -4.35
N GLY A 106 -29.34 18.54 -5.32
CA GLY A 106 -29.97 19.78 -5.78
C GLY A 106 -29.98 19.99 -7.28
N THR A 107 -30.97 19.41 -7.96
CA THR A 107 -31.78 20.16 -8.93
C THR A 107 -33.16 19.52 -8.99
N ASP A 108 -34.17 20.29 -8.56
CA ASP A 108 -35.58 19.98 -8.69
C ASP A 108 -35.94 19.58 -10.13
N VAL A 109 -36.28 18.31 -10.34
CA VAL A 109 -36.98 17.89 -11.56
C VAL A 109 -38.47 17.86 -11.23
N PRO A 110 -39.31 18.73 -11.82
CA PRO A 110 -40.75 18.69 -11.58
C PRO A 110 -41.34 17.41 -12.19
N PRO A 111 -42.44 16.87 -11.63
CA PRO A 111 -42.98 15.59 -12.08
C PRO A 111 -43.51 15.71 -13.51
N ALA A 112 -42.98 14.87 -14.40
CA ALA A 112 -43.58 14.65 -15.71
C ALA A 112 -44.93 13.96 -15.51
N GLN A 113 -46.01 14.66 -15.82
CA GLN A 113 -47.30 14.05 -16.10
C GLN A 113 -47.20 13.42 -17.48
N TRP A 114 -47.41 12.10 -17.59
CA TRP A 114 -48.24 11.41 -18.60
C TRP A 114 -48.66 10.05 -18.04
#